data_AF-A0A422QF08-F1
#
_entry.id   AF-A0A422QF08-F1
#
_cell.length_a   1.000
_cell.length_b   1.000
_cell.length_c   1.000
_cell.angle_alpha   90.00
_cell.angle_beta   90.00
_cell.angle_gamma   90.00
#
_symmetry.space_group_name_H-M   'P 1'
#
loop_
_entity.id
_entity.type
_entity.pdbx_description
1 polymer ?
#
loop_
_entity_poly.entity_id
_entity_poly.type
_entity_poly.pdbx_seq_one_letter_code
_entity_poly.pdbx_strand_id
1 'polypeptide(L)'
;LPARAARLDEALFRDGALLSNYRLARRDGAYELHVQAGARWRLLASHGRRNEAVAAAHAAVAELARLNRGCEGMHLVEHVLLRPGLGREDQELQGDEGLGNPAFYAAHISVVLPRWTLRCADRGFRNFVEETVREHCPAHIQPGFLWLGPADMAGFEDLHDAWRGALRDRHAGAEDARAGLAQPLHDAAGALVHFLRVHRKEAA
;
A
#
# COMPACT_ATOMS: atom_id res chain seq x y z
N LEU A 1 -3.38 9.90 0.79
CA LEU A 1 -3.25 9.47 -0.62
C LEU A 1 -4.62 9.52 -1.30
N PRO A 2 -4.72 9.70 -2.63
CA PRO A 2 -6.00 9.57 -3.34
C PRO A 2 -6.71 8.23 -3.08
N ALA A 3 -5.99 7.22 -2.58
CA ALA A 3 -6.53 5.96 -2.07
C ALA A 3 -7.43 6.08 -0.82
N ARG A 4 -7.37 7.19 -0.05
CA ARG A 4 -8.18 7.41 1.16
C ARG A 4 -9.59 7.95 0.87
N ALA A 5 -9.91 8.31 -0.37
CA ALA A 5 -11.20 8.89 -0.73
C ALA A 5 -11.77 8.20 -1.97
N ALA A 6 -12.83 7.41 -1.77
CA ALA A 6 -13.57 6.65 -2.78
C ALA A 6 -12.86 5.40 -3.34
N ARG A 7 -13.68 4.43 -3.81
CA ARG A 7 -13.22 3.22 -4.49
C ARG A 7 -12.41 3.63 -5.72
N LEU A 8 -11.09 3.57 -5.63
CA LEU A 8 -10.20 3.81 -6.76
C LEU A 8 -10.55 2.82 -7.88
N ASP A 9 -10.88 3.33 -9.06
CA ASP A 9 -10.99 2.49 -10.25
C ASP A 9 -9.58 2.11 -10.71
N GLU A 10 -9.10 0.96 -10.24
CA GLU A 10 -7.75 0.48 -10.56
C GLU A 10 -7.50 0.38 -12.08
N ALA A 11 -8.53 0.04 -12.86
CA ALA A 11 -8.38 -0.12 -14.30
C ALA A 11 -8.15 1.23 -14.97
N LEU A 12 -8.98 2.24 -14.66
CA LEU A 12 -8.76 3.59 -15.16
C LEU A 12 -7.42 4.17 -14.68
N PHE A 13 -7.06 3.90 -13.43
CA PHE A 13 -5.83 4.43 -12.83
C PHE A 13 -4.57 3.90 -13.53
N ARG A 14 -4.58 2.64 -13.97
CA ARG A 14 -3.49 2.03 -14.74
C ARG A 14 -3.59 2.40 -16.22
N ASP A 15 -4.70 2.06 -16.85
CA ASP A 15 -4.85 2.13 -18.30
C ASP A 15 -4.87 3.56 -18.81
N GLY A 16 -5.46 4.50 -18.04
CA GLY A 16 -5.46 5.92 -18.40
C GLY A 16 -4.08 6.59 -18.26
N ALA A 17 -3.09 5.95 -17.63
CA ALA A 17 -1.72 6.46 -17.65
C ALA A 17 -1.00 6.19 -19.00
N LEU A 18 -1.66 5.53 -19.97
CA LEU A 18 -1.10 5.19 -21.26
C LEU A 18 -1.84 5.91 -22.39
N LEU A 19 -1.13 6.72 -23.17
CA LEU A 19 -1.73 7.46 -24.29
C LEU A 19 -2.36 6.54 -25.35
N SER A 20 -1.82 5.33 -25.53
CA SER A 20 -2.36 4.31 -26.45
C SER A 20 -3.80 3.89 -26.13
N ASN A 21 -4.23 4.13 -24.88
CA ASN A 21 -5.56 3.80 -24.40
C ASN A 21 -6.56 4.95 -24.58
N TYR A 22 -6.18 6.00 -25.33
CA TYR A 22 -7.07 7.10 -25.67
C TYR A 22 -7.46 7.06 -27.13
N ARG A 23 -8.72 7.40 -27.43
CA ARG A 23 -9.23 7.51 -28.80
C ARG A 23 -10.09 8.76 -28.93
N LEU A 24 -10.04 9.34 -30.12
CA LEU A 24 -10.91 10.44 -30.52
C LEU A 24 -11.97 9.91 -31.48
N ALA A 25 -13.23 10.21 -31.18
CA ALA A 25 -14.34 10.03 -32.11
C ALA A 25 -14.89 11.41 -32.50
N ARG A 26 -15.42 11.55 -33.71
CA ARG A 26 -16.13 12.77 -34.13
C ARG A 26 -17.63 12.49 -34.13
N ARG A 27 -18.40 13.27 -33.37
CA ARG A 27 -19.87 13.20 -33.31
C ARG A 27 -20.46 14.60 -33.24
N ASP A 28 -21.49 14.85 -34.05
CA ASP A 28 -22.25 16.10 -34.05
C ASP A 28 -21.39 17.38 -34.09
N GLY A 29 -20.30 17.34 -34.86
CA GLY A 29 -19.36 18.45 -34.99
C GLY A 29 -18.33 18.60 -33.86
N ALA A 30 -18.45 17.83 -32.77
CA ALA A 30 -17.51 17.77 -31.67
C ALA A 30 -16.54 16.59 -31.76
N TYR A 31 -15.44 16.70 -31.02
CA TYR A 31 -14.43 15.65 -30.82
C TYR A 31 -14.59 15.06 -29.43
N GLU A 32 -15.04 13.81 -29.37
CA GLU A 32 -15.22 13.04 -28.14
C GLU A 32 -13.93 12.29 -27.79
N LEU A 33 -13.39 12.57 -26.60
CA LEU A 33 -12.24 11.87 -26.04
C LEU A 33 -12.70 10.67 -25.21
N HIS A 34 -12.24 9.49 -25.60
CA HIS A 34 -12.51 8.24 -24.89
C HIS A 34 -11.23 7.67 -24.30
N VAL A 35 -11.34 7.03 -23.14
CA VAL A 35 -10.27 6.26 -22.50
C VAL A 35 -10.71 4.81 -22.31
N GLN A 36 -9.79 3.88 -22.53
CA GLN A 36 -9.99 2.49 -22.17
C GLN A 36 -9.65 2.28 -20.69
N ALA A 37 -10.57 1.66 -19.96
CA ALA A 37 -10.38 1.23 -18.58
C ALA A 37 -10.88 -0.22 -18.46
N GLY A 38 -9.95 -1.16 -18.43
CA GLY A 38 -10.19 -2.59 -18.55
C GLY A 38 -10.80 -2.94 -19.91
N ALA A 39 -11.92 -3.68 -19.89
CA ALA A 39 -12.61 -4.10 -21.11
C ALA A 39 -13.54 -3.04 -21.71
N ARG A 40 -13.60 -1.82 -21.14
CA ARG A 40 -14.60 -0.80 -21.51
C ARG A 40 -13.94 0.49 -21.98
N TRP A 41 -14.50 1.08 -23.03
CA TRP A 41 -14.25 2.46 -23.43
C TRP A 41 -15.22 3.38 -22.69
N ARG A 42 -14.72 4.49 -22.18
CA ARG A 42 -15.49 5.50 -21.45
C ARG A 42 -15.28 6.87 -22.07
N LEU A 43 -16.35 7.61 -22.30
CA LEU A 43 -16.28 9.02 -22.69
C LEU A 43 -15.74 9.84 -21.51
N LEU A 44 -14.67 10.60 -21.73
CA LEU A 44 -14.10 11.51 -20.74
C LEU A 44 -14.61 12.94 -20.92
N ALA A 45 -14.60 13.44 -22.15
CA ALA A 45 -14.95 14.81 -22.47
C ALA A 45 -15.24 14.98 -23.97
N SER A 46 -15.93 16.07 -24.31
CA SER A 46 -16.17 16.49 -25.69
C SER A 46 -15.60 17.88 -25.91
N HIS A 47 -14.94 18.10 -27.04
CA HIS A 47 -14.27 19.36 -27.38
C HIS A 47 -14.70 19.86 -28.75
N GLY A 48 -14.73 21.18 -28.96
CA GLY A 48 -15.08 21.76 -30.25
C GLY A 48 -13.97 21.61 -31.29
N ARG A 49 -12.71 21.55 -30.85
CA ARG A 49 -11.54 21.45 -31.74
C ARG A 49 -10.71 20.20 -31.45
N ARG A 50 -10.19 19.57 -32.50
CA ARG A 50 -9.33 18.38 -32.39
C ARG A 50 -8.13 18.61 -31.48
N ASN A 51 -7.47 19.76 -31.60
CA ASN A 51 -6.26 20.08 -30.82
C ASN A 51 -6.56 20.17 -29.31
N GLU A 52 -7.74 20.64 -28.92
CA GLU A 52 -8.16 20.67 -27.52
C GLU A 52 -8.34 19.25 -26.97
N ALA A 53 -8.99 18.37 -27.74
CA ALA A 53 -9.19 16.97 -27.34
C ALA A 53 -7.86 16.21 -27.22
N VAL A 54 -6.91 16.47 -28.14
CA VAL A 54 -5.56 15.91 -28.07
C VAL A 54 -4.83 16.43 -26.82
N ALA A 55 -4.86 17.75 -26.58
CA ALA A 55 -4.24 18.34 -25.40
C ALA A 55 -4.83 17.78 -24.09
N ALA A 56 -6.16 17.58 -24.04
CA ALA A 56 -6.85 16.97 -22.91
C ALA A 56 -6.39 15.52 -22.67
N ALA A 57 -6.17 14.72 -23.72
CA ALA A 57 -5.64 13.37 -23.60
C ALA A 57 -4.24 13.37 -22.96
N HIS A 58 -3.33 14.22 -23.45
CA HIS A 58 -2.00 14.35 -22.88
C HIS A 58 -2.01 14.83 -21.42
N ALA A 59 -2.88 15.79 -21.09
CA ALA A 59 -3.04 16.28 -19.72
C ALA A 59 -3.57 15.17 -18.79
N ALA A 60 -4.55 14.37 -19.23
CA ALA A 60 -5.07 13.25 -18.47
C ALA A 60 -4.00 12.17 -18.21
N VAL A 61 -3.22 11.81 -19.24
CA VAL A 61 -2.08 10.89 -19.11
C VAL A 61 -1.06 11.41 -18.11
N ALA A 62 -0.67 12.69 -18.22
CA ALA A 62 0.31 13.30 -17.33
C ALA A 62 -0.15 13.30 -15.87
N GLU A 63 -1.43 13.61 -15.62
CA GLU A 63 -1.98 13.62 -14.28
C GLU A 63 -2.09 12.21 -13.70
N LEU A 64 -2.58 11.23 -14.47
CA LEU A 64 -2.63 9.84 -14.01
C LEU A 64 -1.24 9.27 -13.75
N ALA A 65 -0.24 9.57 -14.59
CA ALA A 65 1.14 9.18 -14.35
C ALA A 65 1.73 9.83 -13.10
N ARG A 66 1.38 11.09 -12.81
CA ARG A 66 1.77 11.79 -11.58
C ARG A 66 1.13 11.12 -10.35
N LEU A 67 -0.16 10.81 -10.41
CA LEU A 67 -0.89 10.15 -9.32
C LEU A 67 -0.37 8.73 -9.09
N ASN A 68 -0.08 7.96 -10.14
CA ASN A 68 0.55 6.65 -10.02
C ASN A 68 1.86 6.74 -9.24
N ARG A 69 2.76 7.64 -9.63
CA ARG A 69 4.03 7.85 -8.92
C ARG A 69 3.85 8.26 -7.47
N GLY A 70 2.86 9.10 -7.18
CA GLY A 70 2.53 9.49 -5.81
C GLY A 70 2.03 8.34 -4.93
N CYS A 71 1.58 7.23 -5.53
CA CYS A 71 1.11 6.05 -4.81
C CYS A 71 2.17 4.94 -4.70
N GLU A 72 3.33 5.05 -5.35
CA GLU A 72 4.34 3.98 -5.45
C GLU A 72 5.31 3.91 -4.25
N GLY A 73 4.83 4.24 -3.05
CA GLY A 73 5.60 4.16 -1.81
C GLY A 73 5.89 2.71 -1.37
N MET A 74 6.82 2.55 -0.43
CA MET A 74 7.15 1.27 0.21
C MET A 74 7.22 1.48 1.71
N HIS A 75 6.67 0.53 2.48
CA HIS A 75 6.79 0.49 3.93
C HIS A 75 7.58 -0.76 4.34
N LEU A 76 8.41 -0.60 5.37
CA LEU A 76 9.19 -1.68 5.96
C LEU A 76 8.79 -1.84 7.42
N VAL A 77 8.45 -3.07 7.81
CA VAL A 77 8.10 -3.40 9.20
C VAL A 77 9.02 -4.49 9.70
N GLU A 78 9.86 -4.15 10.69
CA GLU A 78 10.66 -5.13 11.41
C GLU A 78 9.81 -5.81 12.48
N HIS A 79 9.62 -7.13 12.37
CA HIS A 79 8.67 -7.81 13.23
C HIS A 79 9.08 -7.76 14.70
N VAL A 80 10.39 -7.79 14.99
CA VAL A 80 10.91 -7.69 16.36
C VAL A 80 10.41 -6.46 17.11
N LEU A 81 10.14 -5.35 16.40
CA LEU A 81 9.62 -4.11 17.00
C LEU A 81 8.13 -4.19 17.37
N LEU A 82 7.42 -5.18 16.84
CA LEU A 82 6.02 -5.47 17.17
C LEU A 82 5.90 -6.44 18.35
N ARG A 83 7.02 -7.00 18.83
CA ARG A 83 7.00 -7.96 19.93
C ARG A 83 6.39 -7.29 21.18
N PRO A 84 5.34 -7.85 21.78
CA PRO A 84 4.84 -7.34 23.02
C PRO A 84 5.85 -7.67 24.12
N GLY A 85 6.55 -6.66 24.64
CA GLY A 85 7.65 -6.95 25.56
C GLY A 85 8.55 -5.77 25.96
N LEU A 86 7.96 -4.64 26.33
CA LEU A 86 8.64 -3.66 27.20
C LEU A 86 7.93 -3.67 28.59
N GLY A 87 7.56 -4.84 29.12
CA GLY A 87 6.98 -4.92 30.48
C GLY A 87 5.93 -6.01 30.75
N ARG A 88 5.66 -6.94 29.83
CA ARG A 88 4.81 -8.12 30.09
C ARG A 88 5.65 -9.38 29.91
N GLU A 89 5.62 -10.28 30.90
CA GLU A 89 6.41 -11.51 30.90
C GLU A 89 5.86 -12.53 29.88
N ASP A 90 6.72 -13.41 29.36
CA ASP A 90 6.40 -14.39 28.31
C ASP A 90 5.17 -15.28 28.59
N GLN A 91 4.73 -15.38 29.86
CA GLN A 91 3.53 -16.13 30.27
C GLN A 91 2.21 -15.45 29.87
N GLU A 92 2.15 -14.12 29.77
CA GLU A 92 0.93 -13.39 29.41
C GLU A 92 0.62 -13.40 27.91
N LEU A 93 1.55 -13.91 27.10
CA LEU A 93 1.41 -14.08 25.64
C LEU A 93 0.80 -15.42 25.25
N GLN A 94 0.61 -16.33 26.23
CA GLN A 94 0.07 -17.67 26.02
C GLN A 94 -1.47 -17.61 25.99
N GLY A 95 -2.04 -17.18 24.88
CA GLY A 95 -3.49 -17.15 24.69
C GLY A 95 -3.96 -16.20 23.59
N ASP A 96 -3.12 -15.25 23.20
CA ASP A 96 -3.45 -14.33 22.13
C ASP A 96 -3.11 -14.94 20.76
N GLU A 97 -4.09 -15.01 19.87
CA GLU A 97 -4.06 -15.68 18.56
C GLU A 97 -3.11 -14.97 17.57
N GLY A 98 -1.84 -14.82 17.89
CA GLY A 98 -0.82 -14.31 16.99
C GLY A 98 0.37 -13.67 17.68
N LEU A 99 0.14 -12.96 18.79
CA LEU A 99 1.22 -12.24 19.46
C LEU A 99 2.18 -13.16 20.21
N GLY A 100 1.74 -14.36 20.57
CA GLY A 100 2.57 -15.34 21.28
C GLY A 100 3.42 -16.26 20.41
N ASN A 101 3.42 -16.13 19.06
CA ASN A 101 4.24 -17.00 18.20
C ASN A 101 5.65 -16.42 18.00
N PRO A 102 6.70 -16.95 18.65
CA PRO A 102 8.05 -16.40 18.55
C PRO A 102 8.61 -16.45 17.12
N ALA A 103 8.17 -17.44 16.33
CA ALA A 103 8.61 -17.63 14.94
C ALA A 103 8.08 -16.55 13.98
N PHE A 104 7.08 -15.75 14.39
CA PHE A 104 6.67 -14.58 13.61
C PHE A 104 7.66 -13.41 13.76
N TYR A 105 8.31 -13.30 14.91
CA TYR A 105 9.16 -12.14 15.25
C TYR A 105 10.63 -12.35 14.89
N ALA A 106 11.09 -13.59 15.01
CA ALA A 106 12.49 -13.92 14.87
C ALA A 106 12.99 -13.71 13.44
N ALA A 107 13.75 -12.64 13.25
CA ALA A 107 14.47 -12.36 12.00
C ALA A 107 13.57 -12.19 10.77
N HIS A 108 12.33 -11.72 10.95
CA HIS A 108 11.41 -11.43 9.84
C HIS A 108 11.19 -9.93 9.66
N ILE A 109 11.08 -9.53 8.41
CA ILE A 109 10.57 -8.22 8.01
C ILE A 109 9.41 -8.39 7.04
N SER A 110 8.47 -7.43 7.05
CA SER A 110 7.45 -7.30 6.01
C SER A 110 7.74 -6.07 5.16
N VAL A 111 7.82 -6.27 3.85
CA VAL A 111 7.93 -5.21 2.84
C VAL A 111 6.55 -5.04 2.22
N VAL A 112 5.92 -3.90 2.48
CA VAL A 112 4.54 -3.62 2.08
C VAL A 112 4.54 -2.62 0.94
N LEU A 113 3.95 -3.02 -0.19
CA LEU A 113 4.00 -2.30 -1.46
C LEU A 113 2.60 -2.19 -2.09
N PRO A 114 2.31 -1.14 -2.87
CA PRO A 114 1.05 -0.99 -3.57
C PRO A 114 0.97 -1.96 -4.75
N ARG A 115 -0.19 -2.54 -5.03
CA ARG A 115 -0.40 -3.46 -6.18
C ARG A 115 -1.16 -2.83 -7.35
N TRP A 116 -1.74 -1.65 -7.15
CA TRP A 116 -2.75 -1.07 -8.06
C TRP A 116 -2.21 -0.06 -9.06
N THR A 117 -0.98 0.44 -8.88
CA THR A 117 -0.38 1.39 -9.81
C THR A 117 0.04 0.66 -11.10
N LEU A 118 0.27 1.41 -12.18
CA LEU A 118 0.60 0.85 -13.49
C LEU A 118 1.78 -0.12 -13.41
N ARG A 119 2.91 0.30 -12.83
CA ARG A 119 4.10 -0.57 -12.74
C ARG A 119 3.96 -1.64 -11.66
N CYS A 120 3.35 -1.32 -10.52
CA CYS A 120 3.25 -2.30 -9.43
C CYS A 120 2.15 -3.34 -9.65
N ALA A 121 1.33 -3.20 -10.69
CA ALA A 121 0.45 -4.26 -11.18
C ALA A 121 1.20 -5.29 -12.05
N ASP A 122 2.33 -4.91 -12.65
CA ASP A 122 3.11 -5.79 -13.51
C ASP A 122 3.88 -6.85 -12.70
N ARG A 123 3.74 -8.13 -13.07
CA ARG A 123 4.42 -9.22 -12.37
C ARG A 123 5.94 -9.19 -12.54
N GLY A 124 6.44 -8.77 -13.71
CA GLY A 124 7.87 -8.66 -13.95
C GLY A 124 8.53 -7.64 -13.02
N PHE A 125 7.91 -6.47 -12.88
CA PHE A 125 8.32 -5.45 -11.94
C PHE A 125 8.30 -5.93 -10.49
N ARG A 126 7.25 -6.67 -10.08
CA ARG A 126 7.20 -7.24 -8.73
C ARG A 126 8.35 -8.21 -8.47
N ASN A 127 8.59 -9.14 -9.38
CA ASN A 127 9.69 -10.09 -9.26
C ASN A 127 11.04 -9.36 -9.13
N PHE A 128 11.28 -8.37 -9.98
CA PHE A 128 12.48 -7.54 -9.91
C PHE A 128 12.66 -6.86 -8.54
N VAL A 129 11.60 -6.25 -8.00
CA VAL A 129 11.65 -5.61 -6.67
C VAL A 129 11.94 -6.63 -5.58
N GLU A 130 11.25 -7.77 -5.60
CA GLU A 130 11.44 -8.79 -4.57
C GLU A 130 12.85 -9.42 -4.62
N GLU A 131 13.37 -9.70 -5.82
CA GLU A 131 14.75 -10.15 -6.03
C GLU A 131 15.76 -9.13 -5.51
N THR A 132 15.58 -7.86 -5.88
CA THR A 132 16.45 -6.76 -5.42
C THR A 132 16.47 -6.69 -3.90
N VAL A 133 15.31 -6.76 -3.25
CA VAL A 133 15.22 -6.73 -1.79
C VAL A 133 15.90 -7.96 -1.17
N ARG A 134 15.67 -9.17 -1.71
CA ARG A 134 16.31 -10.39 -1.20
C ARG A 134 17.83 -10.35 -1.32
N GLU A 135 18.35 -9.82 -2.42
CA GLU A 135 19.80 -9.70 -2.66
C GLU A 135 20.48 -8.74 -1.68
N HIS A 136 19.79 -7.67 -1.28
CA HIS A 136 20.32 -6.67 -0.35
C HIS A 136 19.96 -6.94 1.12
N CYS A 137 19.11 -7.94 1.38
CA CYS A 137 18.71 -8.32 2.73
C CYS A 137 19.85 -9.07 3.43
N PRO A 138 20.18 -8.75 4.70
CA PRO A 138 21.11 -9.56 5.47
C PRO A 138 20.67 -11.03 5.50
N ALA A 139 21.61 -11.97 5.36
CA ALA A 139 21.32 -13.40 5.20
C ALA A 139 20.50 -14.02 6.35
N HIS A 140 20.57 -13.44 7.56
CA HIS A 140 19.81 -13.90 8.72
C HIS A 140 18.41 -13.30 8.81
N ILE A 141 18.08 -12.31 7.97
CA ILE A 141 16.76 -11.67 7.92
C ILE A 141 15.98 -12.23 6.74
N GLN A 142 14.76 -12.69 6.99
CA GLN A 142 13.84 -13.21 5.98
C GLN A 142 12.78 -12.15 5.63
N PRO A 143 12.80 -11.58 4.41
CA PRO A 143 11.76 -10.69 3.95
C PRO A 143 10.50 -11.43 3.52
N GLY A 144 9.34 -10.91 3.92
CA GLY A 144 8.03 -11.25 3.35
C GLY A 144 7.47 -10.06 2.57
N PHE A 145 6.78 -10.31 1.46
CA PHE A 145 6.27 -9.26 0.58
C PHE A 145 4.75 -9.22 0.61
N LEU A 146 4.18 -8.03 0.78
CA LEU A 146 2.75 -7.79 0.73
C LEU A 146 2.45 -6.77 -0.37
N TRP A 147 1.88 -7.23 -1.48
CA TRP A 147 1.39 -6.38 -2.56
C TRP A 147 -0.08 -6.07 -2.34
N LEU A 148 -0.40 -4.93 -1.75
CA LEU A 148 -1.74 -4.59 -1.26
C LEU A 148 -2.59 -3.81 -2.26
N GLY A 149 -3.91 -4.00 -2.22
CA GLY A 149 -4.87 -3.12 -2.91
C GLY A 149 -4.97 -1.74 -2.25
N PRO A 150 -5.68 -0.77 -2.86
CA PRO A 150 -5.81 0.57 -2.31
C PRO A 150 -6.45 0.58 -0.91
N ALA A 151 -7.48 -0.25 -0.71
CA ALA A 151 -8.19 -0.35 0.56
C ALA A 151 -7.32 -0.99 1.65
N ASP A 152 -6.67 -2.11 1.33
CA ASP A 152 -5.81 -2.81 2.29
C ASP A 152 -4.58 -1.97 2.64
N MET A 153 -4.00 -1.24 1.69
CA MET A 153 -2.91 -0.29 1.99
C MET A 153 -3.39 0.82 2.91
N ALA A 154 -4.57 1.41 2.66
CA ALA A 154 -5.09 2.44 3.54
C ALA A 154 -5.30 1.91 4.97
N GLY A 155 -5.87 0.71 5.11
CA GLY A 155 -6.02 0.04 6.41
C GLY A 155 -4.67 -0.27 7.07
N PHE A 156 -3.69 -0.74 6.30
CA PHE A 156 -2.32 -0.94 6.78
C PHE A 156 -1.70 0.37 7.28
N GLU A 157 -1.79 1.46 6.52
CA GLU A 157 -1.22 2.76 6.87
C GLU A 157 -1.86 3.33 8.15
N ASP A 158 -3.17 3.16 8.33
CA ASP A 158 -3.87 3.57 9.55
C ASP A 158 -3.37 2.79 10.78
N LEU A 159 -3.23 1.46 10.66
CA LEU A 159 -2.70 0.61 11.74
C LEU A 159 -1.23 0.91 12.05
N HIS A 160 -0.42 1.11 11.01
CA HIS A 160 0.99 1.45 11.13
C HIS A 160 1.18 2.83 11.79
N ASP A 161 0.37 3.83 11.41
CA ASP A 161 0.38 5.15 12.03
C ASP A 161 -0.02 5.10 13.51
N ALA A 162 -1.05 4.31 13.86
CA ALA A 162 -1.47 4.12 15.24
C ALA A 162 -0.34 3.49 16.10
N TRP A 163 0.30 2.43 15.59
CA TRP A 163 1.43 1.78 16.26
C TRP A 163 2.63 2.74 16.42
N ARG A 164 3.03 3.45 15.35
CA ARG A 164 4.12 4.43 15.43
C ARG A 164 3.80 5.59 16.37
N GLY A 165 2.54 5.97 16.51
CA GLY A 165 2.06 6.96 17.48
C GLY A 165 2.26 6.46 18.90
N ALA A 166 1.70 5.30 19.22
CA ALA A 166 1.83 4.69 20.55
C ALA A 166 3.30 4.43 20.93
N LEU A 167 4.14 4.03 19.98
CA LEU A 167 5.57 3.84 20.19
C LEU A 167 6.27 5.16 20.54
N ARG A 168 5.95 6.25 19.82
CA ARG A 168 6.48 7.60 20.10
C ARG A 168 6.06 8.09 21.48
N ASP A 169 4.78 7.95 21.83
CA ASP A 169 4.24 8.38 23.12
C ASP A 169 4.93 7.65 24.26
N ARG A 170 5.16 6.34 24.11
CA ARG A 170 5.86 5.53 25.10
C ARG A 170 7.33 5.94 25.28
N HIS A 171 8.04 6.20 24.19
CA HIS A 171 9.43 6.64 24.27
C HIS A 171 9.56 8.04 24.89
N ALA A 172 8.62 8.93 24.58
CA ALA A 172 8.59 10.30 25.12
C ALA A 172 8.08 10.38 26.57
N GLY A 173 7.29 9.41 27.01
CA GLY A 173 6.71 9.39 28.36
C GLY A 173 7.75 9.23 29.46
N ALA A 174 7.54 9.95 30.57
CA ALA A 174 8.25 9.75 31.83
C ALA A 174 7.97 8.34 32.40
N GLU A 175 8.86 7.82 33.24
CA GLU A 175 8.77 6.44 33.74
C GLU A 175 7.41 6.09 34.36
N ASP A 176 6.83 6.98 35.16
CA ASP A 176 5.53 6.79 35.79
C ASP A 176 4.37 6.68 34.79
N ALA A 177 4.49 7.32 33.61
CA ALA A 177 3.49 7.28 32.55
C ALA A 177 3.65 6.06 31.62
N ARG A 178 4.86 5.46 31.55
CA ARG A 178 5.15 4.33 30.63
C ARG A 178 4.36 3.08 30.95
N ALA A 179 4.01 2.86 32.22
CA ALA A 179 3.18 1.74 32.64
C ALA A 179 1.77 1.82 32.00
N GLY A 180 1.15 3.00 32.01
CA GLY A 180 -0.17 3.22 31.39
C GLY A 180 -0.15 3.16 29.86
N LEU A 181 1.00 3.42 29.22
CA LEU A 181 1.19 3.38 27.77
C LEU A 181 1.53 1.99 27.22
N ALA A 182 1.73 0.99 28.10
CA ALA A 182 2.06 -0.36 27.68
C ALA A 182 0.90 -1.05 26.94
N GLN A 183 -0.34 -0.90 27.45
CA GLN A 183 -1.52 -1.53 26.85
C GLN A 183 -1.89 -0.94 25.48
N PRO A 184 -1.96 0.39 25.27
CA PRO A 184 -2.25 0.96 23.95
C PRO A 184 -1.23 0.56 22.88
N LEU A 185 0.06 0.49 23.24
CA LEU A 185 1.09 0.03 22.31
C LEU A 185 0.95 -1.47 22.01
N HIS A 186 0.62 -2.28 23.01
CA HIS A 186 0.35 -3.71 22.83
C HIS A 186 -0.81 -3.92 21.86
N ASP A 187 -1.93 -3.23 22.06
CA ASP A 187 -3.12 -3.34 21.22
C ASP A 187 -2.84 -2.91 19.78
N ALA A 188 -2.12 -1.78 19.60
CA ALA A 188 -1.74 -1.28 18.28
C ALA A 188 -0.78 -2.24 17.55
N ALA A 189 0.20 -2.80 18.26
CA ALA A 189 1.08 -3.82 17.72
C ALA A 189 0.32 -5.10 17.35
N GLY A 190 -0.59 -5.57 18.22
CA GLY A 190 -1.47 -6.71 17.99
C GLY A 190 -2.30 -6.59 16.72
N ALA A 191 -2.94 -5.44 16.53
CA ALA A 191 -3.72 -5.16 15.33
C ALA A 191 -2.86 -5.20 14.06
N LEU A 192 -1.66 -4.62 14.09
CA LEU A 192 -0.73 -4.66 12.96
C LEU A 192 -0.20 -6.09 12.69
N VAL A 193 0.14 -6.85 13.73
CA VAL A 193 0.55 -8.27 13.61
C VAL A 193 -0.56 -9.11 12.99
N HIS A 194 -1.80 -8.93 13.44
CA HIS A 194 -2.95 -9.61 12.86
C HIS A 194 -3.08 -9.31 11.36
N PHE A 195 -3.03 -8.03 10.98
CA PHE A 195 -3.08 -7.60 9.58
C PHE A 195 -1.99 -8.27 8.73
N LEU A 196 -0.74 -8.25 9.19
CA LEU A 196 0.40 -8.84 8.49
C LEU A 196 0.24 -10.35 8.31
N ARG A 197 -0.27 -11.06 9.33
CA ARG A 197 -0.46 -12.52 9.27
C ARG A 197 -1.56 -12.93 8.29
N VAL A 198 -2.67 -12.19 8.25
CA VAL A 198 -3.76 -12.46 7.30
C VAL A 198 -3.27 -12.29 5.86
N HIS A 199 -2.62 -11.17 5.55
CA HIS A 199 -2.19 -10.86 4.19
C HIS A 199 -0.94 -11.63 3.73
N ARG A 200 -0.12 -12.16 4.64
CA ARG A 200 1.00 -13.06 4.27
C ARG A 200 0.54 -14.42 3.73
N LYS A 201 -0.64 -14.91 4.12
CA LYS A 201 -1.13 -16.23 3.69
C LYS A 201 -1.66 -16.25 2.25
N GLU A 202 -2.02 -15.10 1.68
CA GLU A 202 -2.57 -15.00 0.32
C GLU A 202 -1.50 -14.92 -0.78
N ALA A 203 -0.22 -14.85 -0.42
CA ALA A 203 0.89 -14.73 -1.37
C ALA A 203 1.44 -16.09 -1.86
N ALA A 204 0.66 -17.18 -1.75
CA ALA A 204 1.05 -18.53 -2.19
C ALA A 204 0.47 -18.89 -3.56
#